data_AF-A0A1C0BTZ9-F1
#
_entry.id   AF-A0A1C0BTZ9-F1
#
_cell.length_a   1.000
_cell.length_b   1.000
_cell.length_c   1.000
_cell.angle_alpha   90.00
_cell.angle_beta   90.00
_cell.angle_gamma   90.00
#
_symmetry.space_group_name_H-M   'P 1'
#
loop_
_entity.id
_entity.type
_entity.pdbx_description
1 polymer ?
#
loop_
_entity_poly.entity_id
_entity_poly.type
_entity_poly.pdbx_seq_one_letter_code
_entity_poly.pdbx_strand_id
1 'polypeptide(L)'
;MKIYKKMLVVLVATVIAMVGFTKSIDAASIARTGKLGGTFNTTYHYAYNYSAMIYYDAGTGRVTSADTIKTSNKTCASLIGLEYGCSINTSQASKTINYASVKYVVKVDVYANTGWGGGVYVGSQNNTVTLSSPGPTRGAEPLETIEIGEMYTDLRLVENFVE
;
A
#
# COMPACT_ATOMS: atom_id res chain seq x y z
N MET A 1 56.13 1.76 -30.44
CA MET A 1 55.26 0.61 -30.06
C MET A 1 55.11 0.36 -28.54
N LYS A 2 56.11 0.62 -27.68
CA LYS A 2 56.05 0.33 -26.22
C LYS A 2 55.05 1.20 -25.42
N ILE A 3 54.73 2.41 -25.89
CA ILE A 3 53.85 3.36 -25.18
C ILE A 3 52.36 2.96 -25.31
N TYR A 4 51.95 2.47 -26.48
CA TYR A 4 50.57 2.01 -26.73
C TYR A 4 50.16 0.81 -25.86
N LYS A 5 51.08 -0.14 -25.60
CA LYS A 5 50.82 -1.25 -24.68
C LYS A 5 50.57 -0.78 -23.24
N LYS A 6 51.29 0.26 -22.77
CA LYS A 6 51.10 0.79 -21.42
C LYS A 6 49.77 1.55 -21.29
N MET A 7 49.37 2.32 -22.30
CA MET A 7 48.06 2.98 -22.34
C MET A 7 46.91 1.97 -22.35
N LEU A 8 47.02 0.91 -23.15
CA LEU A 8 45.98 -0.13 -23.24
C LEU A 8 45.78 -0.84 -21.90
N VAL A 9 46.86 -1.16 -21.18
CA VAL A 9 46.79 -1.83 -19.87
C VAL A 9 46.14 -0.95 -18.81
N VAL A 10 46.43 0.35 -18.81
CA VAL A 10 45.80 1.30 -17.87
C VAL A 10 44.31 1.45 -18.14
N LEU A 11 43.89 1.50 -19.41
CA LEU A 11 42.48 1.59 -19.78
C LEU A 11 41.70 0.32 -19.41
N VAL A 12 42.30 -0.86 -19.57
CA VAL A 12 41.65 -2.12 -19.19
C VAL A 12 41.55 -2.25 -17.67
N ALA A 13 42.56 -1.81 -16.92
CA ALA A 13 42.51 -1.81 -15.45
C ALA A 13 41.43 -0.88 -14.89
N THR A 14 41.21 0.31 -15.49
CA THR A 14 40.15 1.22 -15.06
C THR A 14 38.75 0.70 -15.39
N VAL A 15 38.56 0.05 -16.54
CA VAL A 15 37.27 -0.59 -16.87
C VAL A 15 36.97 -1.75 -15.93
N ILE A 16 37.95 -2.60 -15.60
CA ILE A 16 37.77 -3.70 -14.63
C ILE A 16 37.46 -3.15 -13.23
N ALA A 17 38.09 -2.05 -12.82
CA ALA A 17 37.79 -1.39 -11.55
C ALA A 17 36.36 -0.82 -11.52
N MET A 18 35.84 -0.28 -12.62
CA MET A 18 34.44 0.21 -12.68
C MET A 18 33.42 -0.92 -12.67
N VAL A 19 33.74 -2.08 -13.26
CA VAL A 19 32.85 -3.26 -13.28
C VAL A 19 32.93 -4.07 -11.96
N GLY A 20 34.05 -3.96 -11.23
CA GLY A 20 34.32 -4.75 -10.00
C GLY A 20 33.64 -4.26 -8.71
N PHE A 21 32.97 -3.11 -8.72
CA PHE A 21 32.27 -2.56 -7.53
C PHE A 21 30.74 -2.59 -7.64
N THR A 22 30.17 -3.41 -8.52
CA THR A 22 28.75 -3.75 -8.39
C THR A 22 28.63 -4.73 -7.23
N LYS A 23 28.50 -4.21 -6.00
CA LYS A 23 27.92 -5.02 -4.92
C LYS A 23 26.60 -5.57 -5.48
N SER A 24 26.47 -6.89 -5.52
CA SER A 24 25.19 -7.52 -5.81
C SER A 24 24.18 -6.97 -4.80
N ILE A 25 23.25 -6.15 -5.27
CA ILE A 25 22.07 -5.79 -4.47
C ILE A 25 21.26 -7.08 -4.45
N ASP A 26 21.45 -7.89 -3.40
CA ASP A 26 20.54 -9.00 -3.11
C ASP A 26 19.19 -8.36 -2.81
N ALA A 27 18.34 -8.25 -3.83
CA ALA A 27 17.00 -7.74 -3.71
C ALA A 27 16.14 -8.80 -3.02
N ALA A 28 15.69 -8.50 -1.81
CA ALA A 28 14.75 -9.31 -1.05
C ALA A 28 13.35 -8.70 -1.13
N SER A 29 12.33 -9.49 -0.76
CA SER A 29 10.95 -9.04 -0.75
C SER A 29 10.18 -9.56 0.45
N ILE A 30 9.18 -8.79 0.88
CA ILE A 30 8.24 -9.16 1.93
C ILE A 30 6.84 -8.99 1.39
N ALA A 31 6.07 -10.07 1.46
CA ALA A 31 4.63 -10.04 1.25
C ALA A 31 3.92 -10.07 2.60
N ARG A 32 2.89 -9.23 2.74
CA ARG A 32 1.99 -9.21 3.89
C ARG A 32 0.55 -9.24 3.43
N THR A 33 -0.25 -10.01 4.16
CA THR A 33 -1.69 -10.09 3.98
C THR A 33 -2.36 -9.95 5.34
N GLY A 34 -3.41 -9.16 5.40
CA GLY A 34 -4.17 -8.99 6.63
C GLY A 34 -5.62 -8.63 6.36
N LYS A 35 -6.36 -8.43 7.44
CA LYS A 35 -7.75 -7.99 7.42
C LYS A 35 -7.86 -6.65 8.12
N LEU A 36 -8.49 -5.69 7.46
CA LEU A 36 -8.83 -4.39 8.03
C LEU A 36 -10.33 -4.29 8.18
N GLY A 37 -10.76 -3.73 9.29
CA GLY A 37 -12.15 -3.37 9.49
C GLY A 37 -12.25 -2.00 10.12
N GLY A 38 -13.38 -1.34 9.90
CA GLY A 38 -13.65 -0.01 10.44
C GLY A 38 -15.14 0.22 10.52
N THR A 39 -15.50 1.35 11.11
CA THR A 39 -16.88 1.79 11.22
C THR A 39 -16.97 3.19 10.64
N PHE A 40 -17.87 3.41 9.68
CA PHE A 40 -18.16 4.73 9.12
C PHE A 40 -19.45 5.29 9.76
N ASN A 41 -19.34 6.51 10.30
CA ASN A 41 -20.41 7.27 10.95
C ASN A 41 -21.27 6.44 11.94
N THR A 42 -20.60 5.61 12.75
CA THR A 42 -21.16 4.62 13.71
C THR A 42 -22.16 3.61 13.15
N THR A 43 -22.50 3.71 11.87
CA THR A 43 -23.61 3.01 11.23
C THR A 43 -23.13 1.84 10.38
N TYR A 44 -22.09 2.08 9.58
CA TYR A 44 -21.64 1.13 8.56
C TYR A 44 -20.35 0.48 9.03
N HIS A 45 -20.43 -0.78 9.42
CA HIS A 45 -19.27 -1.60 9.73
C HIS A 45 -18.77 -2.27 8.46
N TYR A 46 -17.51 -2.10 8.15
CA TYR A 46 -16.92 -2.70 6.97
C TYR A 46 -15.66 -3.47 7.31
N ALA A 47 -15.32 -4.43 6.44
CA ALA A 47 -14.03 -5.08 6.47
C ALA A 47 -13.59 -5.50 5.07
N TYR A 48 -12.28 -5.62 4.88
CA TYR A 48 -11.68 -6.16 3.67
C TYR A 48 -10.33 -6.79 3.97
N ASN A 49 -9.91 -7.71 3.12
CA ASN A 49 -8.56 -8.24 3.12
C ASN A 49 -7.65 -7.36 2.26
N TYR A 50 -6.40 -7.19 2.68
CA TYR A 50 -5.36 -6.56 1.88
C TYR A 50 -4.19 -7.50 1.63
N SER A 51 -3.46 -7.24 0.55
CA SER A 51 -2.17 -7.86 0.24
C SER A 51 -1.23 -6.77 -0.29
N ALA A 52 -0.05 -6.69 0.29
CA ALA A 52 0.98 -5.74 -0.09
C ALA A 52 2.35 -6.43 -0.15
N MET A 53 3.20 -5.95 -1.04
CA MET A 53 4.55 -6.47 -1.25
C MET A 53 5.54 -5.32 -1.35
N ILE A 54 6.64 -5.41 -0.60
CA ILE A 54 7.73 -4.44 -0.61
C ILE A 54 9.03 -5.14 -0.98
N TYR A 55 9.91 -4.43 -1.68
CA TYR A 55 11.23 -4.89 -2.07
C TYR A 55 12.30 -4.06 -1.37
N TYR A 56 13.37 -4.69 -0.92
CA TYR A 56 14.42 -4.04 -0.16
C TYR A 56 15.80 -4.65 -0.45
N ASP A 57 16.84 -3.85 -0.24
CA ASP A 57 18.22 -4.30 -0.27
C ASP A 57 18.49 -5.16 0.98
N ALA A 58 18.84 -6.43 0.80
CA ALA A 58 19.08 -7.36 1.92
C ALA A 58 20.33 -7.01 2.75
N GLY A 59 21.29 -6.27 2.19
CA GLY A 59 22.51 -5.83 2.87
C GLY A 59 22.30 -4.59 3.73
N THR A 60 21.47 -3.65 3.29
CA THR A 60 21.21 -2.39 4.03
C THR A 60 19.85 -2.36 4.72
N GLY A 61 18.95 -3.28 4.38
CA GLY A 61 17.54 -3.26 4.78
C GLY A 61 16.76 -2.08 4.20
N ARG A 62 17.23 -1.43 3.13
CA ARG A 62 16.58 -0.22 2.60
C ARG A 62 15.51 -0.61 1.60
N VAL A 63 14.30 -0.09 1.76
CA VAL A 63 13.23 -0.28 0.77
C VAL A 63 13.64 0.38 -0.55
N THR A 64 13.55 -0.39 -1.63
CA THR A 64 13.89 0.04 -2.99
C THR A 64 12.64 0.30 -3.82
N SER A 65 11.60 -0.50 -3.64
CA SER A 65 10.33 -0.36 -4.34
C SER A 65 9.20 -1.09 -3.61
N ALA A 66 7.97 -0.91 -4.10
CA ALA A 66 6.80 -1.52 -3.51
C ALA A 66 5.69 -1.66 -4.54
N ASP A 67 4.94 -2.76 -4.49
CA ASP A 67 3.79 -2.98 -5.35
C ASP A 67 2.59 -2.15 -4.89
N THR A 68 1.57 -2.05 -5.74
CA THR A 68 0.26 -1.49 -5.37
C THR A 68 -0.43 -2.43 -4.39
N ILE A 69 -1.01 -1.87 -3.33
CA ILE A 69 -1.80 -2.66 -2.37
C ILE A 69 -3.07 -3.19 -3.05
N LYS A 70 -3.29 -4.49 -2.94
CA LYS A 70 -4.49 -5.17 -3.45
C LYS A 70 -5.49 -5.34 -2.32
N THR A 71 -6.77 -5.23 -2.64
CA THR A 71 -7.88 -5.42 -1.69
C THR A 71 -8.87 -6.46 -2.21
N SER A 72 -9.43 -7.27 -1.32
CA SER A 72 -10.34 -8.37 -1.65
C SER A 72 -11.29 -8.66 -0.48
N ASN A 73 -12.25 -9.58 -0.67
CA ASN A 73 -13.19 -10.03 0.36
C ASN A 73 -13.84 -8.88 1.15
N LYS A 74 -14.46 -7.96 0.41
CA LYS A 74 -15.08 -6.76 0.95
C LYS A 74 -16.44 -7.12 1.57
N THR A 75 -16.65 -6.73 2.82
CA THR A 75 -17.90 -6.94 3.55
C THR A 75 -18.38 -5.62 4.15
N CYS A 76 -19.69 -5.43 4.18
CA CYS A 76 -20.33 -4.27 4.81
C CYS A 76 -21.59 -4.73 5.55
N ALA A 77 -21.80 -4.22 6.76
CA ALA A 77 -23.00 -4.39 7.57
C ALA A 77 -23.47 -3.03 8.10
N SER A 78 -24.78 -2.79 8.12
CA SER A 78 -25.38 -1.57 8.66
C SER A 78 -26.12 -1.86 9.96
N LEU A 79 -25.95 -1.01 10.98
CA LEU A 79 -26.67 -1.13 12.25
C LEU A 79 -28.14 -0.68 12.16
N ILE A 80 -28.52 0.12 11.16
CA ILE A 80 -29.89 0.66 11.06
C ILE A 80 -30.87 -0.27 10.35
N GLY A 81 -30.49 -1.53 10.12
CA GLY A 81 -31.38 -2.48 9.44
C GLY A 81 -31.79 -2.02 8.04
N LEU A 82 -30.85 -1.42 7.27
CA LEU A 82 -31.10 -1.10 5.87
C LEU A 82 -31.58 -2.37 5.15
N GLU A 83 -32.82 -2.34 4.67
CA GLU A 83 -33.51 -3.49 4.06
C GLU A 83 -32.67 -4.18 2.96
N TYR A 84 -31.88 -3.38 2.25
CA TYR A 84 -31.05 -3.83 1.12
C TYR A 84 -29.54 -3.88 1.44
N GLY A 85 -29.15 -3.60 2.69
CA GLY A 85 -27.77 -3.66 3.17
C GLY A 85 -26.87 -2.51 2.70
N CYS A 86 -25.56 -2.76 2.70
CA CYS A 86 -24.54 -1.80 2.26
C CYS A 86 -23.42 -2.50 1.49
N SER A 87 -22.61 -1.73 0.79
CA SER A 87 -21.41 -2.20 0.12
C SER A 87 -20.26 -1.21 0.29
N ILE A 88 -19.04 -1.68 0.03
CA ILE A 88 -17.86 -0.80 0.00
C ILE A 88 -17.12 -0.98 -1.33
N ASN A 89 -16.51 0.11 -1.78
CA ASN A 89 -15.42 0.05 -2.75
C ASN A 89 -14.12 0.46 -2.08
N THR A 90 -13.01 -0.12 -2.54
CA THR A 90 -11.69 0.10 -1.96
C THR A 90 -10.70 0.38 -3.07
N SER A 91 -9.86 1.39 -2.88
CA SER A 91 -8.83 1.78 -3.84
C SER A 91 -7.59 2.30 -3.11
N GLN A 92 -6.41 2.17 -3.73
CA GLN A 92 -5.20 2.80 -3.19
C GLN A 92 -5.26 4.29 -3.51
N ALA A 93 -5.45 5.13 -2.48
CA ALA A 93 -5.44 6.58 -2.61
C ALA A 93 -4.02 7.12 -2.77
N SER A 94 -3.08 6.62 -1.96
CA SER A 94 -1.68 7.01 -2.06
C SER A 94 -0.74 5.91 -1.56
N LYS A 95 0.53 6.05 -1.94
CA LYS A 95 1.63 5.19 -1.52
C LYS A 95 2.88 6.05 -1.32
N THR A 96 3.45 6.00 -0.13
CA THR A 96 4.68 6.72 0.22
C THR A 96 5.75 5.72 0.61
N ILE A 97 6.91 5.79 -0.06
CA ILE A 97 8.05 4.92 0.20
C ILE A 97 9.11 5.73 0.93
N ASN A 98 9.51 5.24 2.10
CA ASN A 98 10.64 5.74 2.88
C ASN A 98 11.73 4.67 2.94
N TYR A 99 12.93 5.04 3.36
CA TYR A 99 14.07 4.12 3.42
C TYR A 99 13.80 2.84 4.23
N ALA A 100 13.00 2.92 5.29
CA ALA A 100 12.75 1.78 6.19
C ALA A 100 11.34 1.18 6.05
N SER A 101 10.41 1.87 5.38
CA SER A 101 9.00 1.47 5.38
C SER A 101 8.21 2.01 4.18
N VAL A 102 7.06 1.41 3.94
CA VAL A 102 6.08 1.85 2.93
C VAL A 102 4.76 2.08 3.62
N LYS A 103 4.20 3.27 3.43
CA LYS A 103 2.86 3.64 3.90
C LYS A 103 1.89 3.62 2.72
N TYR A 104 0.86 2.80 2.85
CA TYR A 104 -0.27 2.73 1.92
C TYR A 104 -1.48 3.40 2.54
N VAL A 105 -2.14 4.26 1.77
CA VAL A 105 -3.47 4.79 2.13
C VAL A 105 -4.50 4.15 1.22
N VAL A 106 -5.42 3.40 1.81
CA VAL A 106 -6.55 2.76 1.14
C VAL A 106 -7.79 3.59 1.41
N LYS A 107 -8.38 4.17 0.37
CA LYS A 107 -9.69 4.81 0.46
C LYS A 107 -10.77 3.74 0.44
N VAL A 108 -11.69 3.83 1.39
CA VAL A 108 -12.88 3.00 1.52
C VAL A 108 -14.08 3.90 1.26
N ASP A 109 -14.76 3.70 0.14
CA ASP A 109 -16.00 4.37 -0.22
C ASP A 109 -17.17 3.49 0.23
N VAL A 110 -18.12 4.05 0.99
CA VAL A 110 -19.27 3.34 1.56
C VAL A 110 -20.54 3.71 0.81
N TYR A 111 -21.34 2.69 0.48
CA TYR A 111 -22.61 2.83 -0.23
C TYR A 111 -23.74 2.15 0.53
N ALA A 112 -24.86 2.85 0.69
CA ALA A 112 -26.11 2.28 1.17
C ALA A 112 -26.91 1.75 -0.03
N ASN A 113 -27.32 0.48 0.00
CA ASN A 113 -28.09 -0.07 -1.10
C ASN A 113 -29.56 0.32 -0.94
N THR A 114 -30.23 0.71 -2.03
CA THR A 114 -31.63 1.17 -1.98
C THR A 114 -32.62 0.20 -2.64
N GLY A 115 -32.20 -1.02 -2.98
CA GLY A 115 -33.08 -2.08 -3.52
C GLY A 115 -33.47 -1.93 -4.99
N TRP A 116 -33.38 -0.72 -5.55
CA TRP A 116 -33.77 -0.41 -6.93
C TRP A 116 -32.60 -0.47 -7.92
N GLY A 117 -31.64 -1.35 -7.66
CA GLY A 117 -30.49 -1.60 -8.55
C GLY A 117 -29.31 -0.62 -8.41
N GLY A 118 -29.29 0.21 -7.36
CA GLY A 118 -28.21 1.16 -7.10
C GLY A 118 -27.80 1.26 -5.62
N GLY A 119 -26.56 1.69 -5.41
CA GLY A 119 -26.05 2.10 -4.10
C GLY A 119 -25.90 3.63 -4.05
N VAL A 120 -26.41 4.24 -2.99
CA VAL A 120 -26.22 5.67 -2.70
C VAL A 120 -24.90 5.84 -1.98
N TYR A 121 -24.03 6.70 -2.53
CA TYR A 121 -22.78 7.05 -1.87
C TYR A 121 -23.03 7.77 -0.55
N VAL A 122 -22.45 7.27 0.53
CA VAL A 122 -22.64 7.80 1.89
C VAL A 122 -21.41 8.60 2.33
N GLY A 123 -20.22 8.23 1.84
CA GLY A 123 -18.98 8.92 2.17
C GLY A 123 -17.79 7.98 2.11
N SER A 124 -16.65 8.43 2.63
CA SER A 124 -15.41 7.65 2.60
C SER A 124 -14.57 7.77 3.86
N GLN A 125 -13.70 6.78 4.03
CA GLN A 125 -12.69 6.77 5.08
C GLN A 125 -11.36 6.27 4.51
N ASN A 126 -10.26 6.80 5.03
CA ASN A 126 -8.93 6.34 4.66
C ASN A 126 -8.37 5.41 5.73
N ASN A 127 -7.93 4.22 5.31
CA ASN A 127 -7.18 3.30 6.16
C ASN A 127 -5.72 3.32 5.76
N THR A 128 -4.84 3.29 6.76
CA THR A 128 -3.40 3.29 6.57
C THR A 128 -2.81 1.92 6.91
N VAL A 129 -2.02 1.39 6.00
CA VAL A 129 -1.19 0.19 6.22
C VAL A 129 0.26 0.58 6.08
N THR A 130 1.06 0.33 7.11
CA THR A 130 2.50 0.57 7.09
C THR A 130 3.24 -0.76 7.17
N LEU A 131 4.08 -1.02 6.16
CA LEU A 131 4.97 -2.18 6.14
C LEU A 131 6.41 -1.72 6.30
N SER A 132 7.11 -2.24 7.29
CA SER A 132 8.52 -1.93 7.52
C SER A 132 9.41 -3.06 7.04
N SER A 133 10.52 -2.69 6.40
CA SER A 133 11.62 -3.62 6.15
C SER A 133 12.26 -4.08 7.46
N PRO A 134 12.89 -5.27 7.49
CA PRO A 134 13.56 -5.81 8.68
C PRO A 134 14.83 -5.05 9.07
N GLY A 135 15.25 -4.04 8.30
CA GLY A 135 16.51 -3.33 8.52
C GLY A 135 17.74 -4.20 8.22
N PRO A 136 18.96 -3.72 8.51
CA PRO A 136 20.21 -4.42 8.20
C PRO A 136 20.49 -5.63 9.11
N THR A 137 19.74 -5.79 10.19
CA THR A 137 19.94 -6.88 11.14
C THR A 137 19.29 -8.16 10.63
N ARG A 138 20.10 -9.13 10.17
CA ARG A 138 19.63 -10.47 9.80
C ARG A 138 18.80 -11.07 10.95
N GLY A 139 17.51 -11.31 10.72
CA GLY A 139 16.61 -11.98 11.67
C GLY A 139 15.61 -11.07 12.39
N ALA A 140 15.61 -9.75 12.17
CA ALA A 140 14.49 -8.92 12.62
C ALA A 140 13.25 -9.20 11.75
N GLU A 141 12.08 -9.39 12.38
CA GLU A 141 10.86 -9.56 11.62
C GLU A 141 10.35 -8.21 11.08
N PRO A 142 9.78 -8.18 9.87
CA PRO A 142 9.12 -7.00 9.34
C PRO A 142 7.98 -6.56 10.26
N LEU A 143 8.04 -5.33 10.76
CA LEU A 143 6.96 -4.74 11.57
C LEU A 143 5.83 -4.26 10.66
N GLU A 144 4.61 -4.61 11.04
CA GLU A 144 3.38 -4.15 10.42
C GLU A 144 2.62 -3.28 11.40
N THR A 145 2.20 -2.10 10.95
CA THR A 145 1.36 -1.19 11.74
C THR A 145 0.17 -0.78 10.92
N ILE A 146 -0.99 -0.85 11.56
CA ILE A 146 -2.29 -0.56 10.96
C ILE A 146 -2.89 0.62 11.71
N GLU A 147 -3.27 1.65 10.98
CA GLU A 147 -3.98 2.80 11.52
C GLU A 147 -5.25 3.04 10.69
N ILE A 148 -6.39 3.17 11.37
CA ILE A 148 -7.65 3.55 10.72
C ILE A 148 -7.75 5.07 10.80
N GLY A 149 -7.76 5.74 9.64
CA GLY A 149 -7.72 7.19 9.55
C GLY A 149 -9.08 7.86 9.72
N GLU A 150 -9.07 9.18 9.57
CA GLU A 150 -10.21 10.07 9.79
C GLU A 150 -11.31 9.88 8.72
N MET A 151 -12.57 10.09 9.12
CA MET A 151 -13.73 9.99 8.25
C MET A 151 -13.90 11.27 7.43
N TYR A 152 -14.20 11.13 6.14
CA TYR A 152 -14.55 12.25 5.27
C TYR A 152 -15.93 12.02 4.66
N THR A 153 -16.90 12.79 5.11
CA THR A 153 -18.25 12.90 4.52
C THR A 153 -18.21 13.91 3.38
N ASP A 154 -18.39 13.45 2.13
CA ASP A 154 -18.74 14.35 1.03
C ASP A 154 -20.27 14.29 0.85
N LEU A 155 -20.98 15.14 1.58
CA LEU A 155 -22.42 15.33 1.50
C LEU A 155 -22.78 16.12 0.23
N ARG A 156 -22.46 15.58 -0.95
CA ARG A 156 -23.03 16.04 -2.21
C ARG A 156 -24.05 15.00 -2.66
N LEU A 157 -25.20 14.94 -1.97
CA LEU A 157 -26.49 14.37 -2.43
C LEU A 157 -27.49 14.37 -1.26
N VAL A 158 -27.87 15.54 -0.74
CA VAL A 158 -29.08 15.72 0.08
C VAL A 158 -29.87 16.97 -0.34
N GLU A 159 -29.76 17.40 -1.60
CA GLU A 159 -30.52 18.58 -2.07
C GLU A 159 -31.51 18.29 -3.22
N ASN A 160 -31.60 17.07 -3.75
CA ASN A 160 -32.49 16.78 -4.90
C ASN A 160 -33.62 15.76 -4.63
N PHE A 161 -33.99 15.51 -3.37
CA PHE A 161 -35.14 14.65 -3.03
C PHE A 161 -36.19 15.32 -2.14
N VAL A 162 -36.26 16.65 -2.17
CA VAL A 162 -37.42 17.40 -1.67
C VAL A 162 -37.93 18.29 -2.80
N GLU A 163 -38.75 17.70 -3.67
CA GLU A 163 -39.89 18.35 -4.33
C GLU A 163 -40.97 17.28 -4.61
#